data_AF-A0A833SER9-F1
#
_entry.id   AF-A0A833SER9-F1
#
_cell.length_a   1.000
_cell.length_b   1.000
_cell.length_c   1.000
_cell.angle_alpha   90.00
_cell.angle_beta   90.00
_cell.angle_gamma   90.00
#
_symmetry.space_group_name_H-M   'P 1'
#
loop_
_entity.id
_entity.type
_entity.pdbx_description
1 polymer ?
#
loop_
_entity_poly.entity_id
_entity_poly.type
_entity_poly.pdbx_seq_one_letter_code
_entity_poly.pdbx_strand_id
1 'polypeptide(L)'
;MDLILLQFTIPGSKRIMQPEIYVTIIAHTPFFTNPAQQVLVQGWLVTLDNVKQLTDFIKNRLHILEEKVACATAIASQQLENLKAENERLVGGLFEESNACLNKNNNTCLVSTSLISPESSFINMLRYGMLALTLLPEHSCAHMIIVSDGVVGNTDVHVLDSVIQHLRATTIACSFLHVGSTYHPHCADGLVPYQELLHFIARATLGTYMSFRPYPIVHYY
;
A
#
# COMPACT_ATOMS: atom_id res chain seq x y z
N MET A 1 6.15 7.31 24.28
CA MET A 1 5.16 8.17 23.61
C MET A 1 4.81 9.40 24.44
N ASP A 2 4.94 9.35 25.77
CA ASP A 2 4.47 10.39 26.70
C ASP A 2 5.08 11.79 26.50
N LEU A 3 6.28 11.90 25.92
CA LEU A 3 6.88 13.21 25.61
C LEU A 3 6.31 13.90 24.36
N ILE A 4 5.75 13.15 23.40
CA ILE A 4 5.41 13.70 22.07
C ILE A 4 4.08 14.48 22.11
N LEU A 5 3.17 14.08 22.99
CA LEU A 5 1.86 14.72 23.17
C LEU A 5 1.85 15.74 24.32
N LEU A 6 3.01 16.03 24.92
CA LEU A 6 3.07 16.89 26.09
C LEU A 6 2.75 18.33 25.72
N GLN A 7 1.81 18.90 26.46
CA GLN A 7 1.45 20.29 26.33
C GLN A 7 2.59 21.19 26.84
N PHE A 8 2.91 22.27 26.12
CA PHE A 8 3.92 23.24 26.54
C PHE A 8 3.46 24.68 26.32
N THR A 9 3.95 25.59 27.17
CA THR A 9 3.68 27.02 27.02
C THR A 9 4.64 27.62 26.00
N ILE A 10 4.11 28.35 25.02
CA ILE A 10 4.95 29.03 24.03
C ILE A 10 5.76 30.13 24.75
N PRO A 11 7.10 30.11 24.69
CA PRO A 11 7.94 31.11 25.33
C PRO A 11 7.51 32.54 24.97
N GLY A 12 7.38 33.41 25.97
CA GLY A 12 6.93 34.79 25.78
C GLY A 12 5.42 34.98 25.62
N SER A 13 4.60 33.93 25.78
CA SER A 13 3.14 34.03 25.77
C SER A 13 2.50 33.23 26.90
N LYS A 14 1.20 33.44 27.14
CA LYS A 14 0.36 32.58 28.00
C LYS A 14 -0.36 31.49 27.21
N ARG A 15 -0.08 31.36 25.91
CA ARG A 15 -0.72 30.35 25.05
C ARG A 15 -0.08 29.02 25.33
N ILE A 16 -0.94 28.03 25.54
CA ILE A 16 -0.52 26.67 25.75
C ILE A 16 -0.73 25.92 24.43
N MET A 17 0.35 25.36 23.89
CA MET A 17 0.33 24.58 22.67
C MET A 17 0.24 23.09 23.04
N GLN A 18 -0.70 22.40 22.42
CA GLN A 18 -0.84 20.96 22.51
C GLN A 18 -0.65 20.37 21.12
N PRO A 19 0.37 19.52 20.88
CA PRO A 19 0.54 18.87 19.60
C PRO A 19 -0.53 17.80 19.39
N GLU A 20 -1.12 17.81 18.20
CA GLU A 20 -2.15 16.87 17.78
C GLU A 20 -1.61 16.02 16.62
N ILE A 21 -1.84 14.71 16.69
CA ILE A 21 -1.38 13.77 15.66
C ILE A 21 -2.60 13.16 15.01
N TYR A 22 -2.80 13.48 13.73
CA TYR A 22 -3.84 12.89 12.90
C TYR A 22 -3.24 11.79 12.02
N VAL A 23 -3.85 10.61 12.06
CA VAL A 23 -3.37 9.45 11.32
C VAL A 23 -4.40 8.99 10.29
N THR A 24 -3.93 8.81 9.07
CA THR A 24 -4.65 8.18 7.96
C THR A 24 -3.86 6.96 7.52
N ILE A 25 -4.51 5.81 7.39
CA ILE A 25 -3.88 4.54 7.04
C ILE A 25 -4.54 4.03 5.77
N ILE A 26 -3.72 3.84 4.75
CA ILE A 26 -4.12 3.33 3.44
C ILE A 26 -3.36 2.03 3.20
N ALA A 27 -4.09 0.97 2.90
CA ALA A 27 -3.55 -0.30 2.46
C ALA A 27 -3.67 -0.36 0.93
N HIS A 28 -2.52 -0.30 0.25
CA HIS A 28 -2.47 -0.43 -1.20
C HIS A 28 -2.35 -1.90 -1.61
N THR A 29 -3.26 -2.33 -2.49
CA THR A 29 -3.30 -3.68 -3.04
C THR A 29 -3.17 -3.58 -4.57
N PRO A 30 -1.96 -3.79 -5.14
CA PRO A 30 -1.67 -3.44 -6.53
C PRO A 30 -2.54 -4.18 -7.55
N PHE A 31 -3.04 -5.36 -7.19
CA PHE A 31 -3.85 -6.24 -8.04
C PHE A 31 -5.36 -6.14 -7.76
N PHE A 32 -5.77 -5.39 -6.74
CA PHE A 32 -7.16 -5.34 -6.30
C PHE A 32 -7.62 -3.89 -6.14
N THR A 33 -8.19 -3.33 -7.21
CA THR A 33 -8.77 -1.99 -7.19
C THR A 33 -10.26 -2.03 -6.89
N ASN A 34 -10.63 -2.36 -5.66
CA ASN A 34 -11.88 -1.86 -5.13
C ASN A 34 -11.61 -0.48 -4.49
N PRO A 35 -12.02 0.64 -5.14
CA PRO A 35 -11.68 1.98 -4.68
C PRO A 35 -12.20 2.30 -3.26
N ALA A 36 -13.20 1.56 -2.75
CA ALA A 36 -13.81 1.83 -1.46
C ALA A 36 -13.09 1.18 -0.26
N GLN A 37 -12.14 0.26 -0.45
CA GLN A 37 -11.62 -0.59 0.64
C GLN A 37 -10.14 -0.41 0.97
N GLN A 38 -9.47 0.56 0.34
CA GLN A 38 -8.05 0.80 0.57
C GLN A 38 -7.78 1.74 1.76
N VAL A 39 -8.75 2.58 2.16
CA VAL A 39 -8.61 3.46 3.33
C VAL A 39 -9.09 2.72 4.58
N LEU A 40 -8.16 2.34 5.46
CA LEU A 40 -8.48 1.64 6.71
C LEU A 40 -8.94 2.62 7.79
N VAL A 41 -8.26 3.75 7.88
CA VAL A 41 -8.48 4.83 8.86
C VAL A 41 -8.24 6.15 8.15
N GLN A 42 -9.04 7.17 8.44
CA GLN A 42 -8.89 8.50 7.88
C GLN A 42 -8.96 9.55 8.99
N GLY A 43 -7.94 10.40 9.08
CA GLY A 43 -7.93 11.59 9.94
C GLY A 43 -8.19 11.31 11.42
N TRP A 44 -7.75 10.16 11.94
CA TRP A 44 -7.99 9.80 13.33
C TRP A 44 -7.05 10.56 14.25
N LEU A 45 -7.59 11.36 15.18
CA LEU A 45 -6.81 12.04 16.21
C LEU A 45 -6.31 11.03 17.25
N VAL A 46 -5.01 10.84 17.34
CA VAL A 46 -4.37 9.87 18.23
C VAL A 46 -4.16 10.47 19.62
N THR A 47 -4.64 9.77 20.65
CA THR A 47 -4.46 10.12 22.07
C THR A 47 -3.96 8.90 22.84
N LEU A 48 -3.35 9.10 24.01
CA LEU A 48 -2.83 8.01 24.84
C LEU A 48 -3.91 6.95 25.19
N ASP A 49 -5.16 7.39 25.33
CA ASP A 49 -6.29 6.52 25.68
C ASP A 49 -6.79 5.70 24.48
N ASN A 50 -6.70 6.25 23.26
CA ASN A 50 -7.29 5.64 22.08
C ASN A 50 -6.30 4.83 21.22
N VAL A 51 -4.99 4.92 21.45
CA VAL A 51 -3.96 4.21 20.67
C VAL A 51 -4.23 2.71 20.61
N LYS A 52 -4.64 2.09 21.71
CA LYS A 52 -4.97 0.65 21.75
C LYS A 52 -6.18 0.33 20.89
N GLN A 53 -7.26 1.10 21.04
CA GLN A 53 -8.48 0.95 20.25
C GLN A 53 -8.20 1.14 18.75
N LEU A 54 -7.39 2.13 18.39
CA LEU A 54 -6.96 2.36 17.01
C LEU A 54 -6.19 1.16 16.48
N THR A 55 -5.25 0.61 17.26
CA THR A 55 -4.45 -0.56 16.86
C THR A 55 -5.32 -1.79 16.62
N ASP A 56 -6.27 -2.08 17.52
CA ASP A 56 -7.21 -3.19 17.37
C ASP A 56 -8.13 -2.99 16.15
N PHE A 57 -8.57 -1.75 15.91
CA PHE A 57 -9.37 -1.41 14.75
C PHE A 57 -8.61 -1.63 13.43
N ILE A 58 -7.35 -1.20 13.36
CA ILE A 58 -6.47 -1.41 12.20
C ILE A 58 -6.28 -2.90 11.96
N LYS A 59 -5.99 -3.68 13.01
CA LYS A 59 -5.82 -5.13 12.92
C LYS A 59 -7.05 -5.81 12.34
N ASN A 60 -8.24 -5.47 12.85
CA ASN A 60 -9.49 -6.03 12.33
C ASN A 60 -9.75 -5.63 10.87
N ARG A 61 -9.46 -4.38 10.50
CA ARG A 61 -9.60 -3.90 9.11
C ARG A 61 -8.62 -4.59 8.16
N LEU A 62 -7.39 -4.84 8.59
CA LEU A 62 -6.41 -5.61 7.84
C LEU A 62 -6.86 -7.06 7.64
N HIS A 63 -7.39 -7.74 8.66
CA HIS A 63 -7.92 -9.09 8.50
C HIS A 63 -9.07 -9.18 7.49
N ILE A 64 -10.00 -8.21 7.53
CA ILE A 64 -11.10 -8.14 6.55
C ILE A 64 -10.55 -7.87 5.14
N LEU A 65 -9.53 -7.03 5.01
CA LEU A 65 -8.90 -6.75 3.72
C LEU A 65 -8.19 -8.00 3.18
N GLU A 66 -7.44 -8.70 4.02
CA GLU A 66 -6.75 -9.96 3.70
C GLU A 66 -7.73 -11.00 3.15
N GLU A 67 -8.84 -11.24 3.85
CA GLU A 67 -9.87 -12.20 3.41
C GLU A 67 -10.46 -11.84 2.05
N LYS A 68 -10.71 -10.54 1.80
CA LYS A 68 -11.23 -10.06 0.52
C LYS A 68 -10.22 -10.19 -0.60
N VAL A 69 -8.95 -9.86 -0.34
CA VAL A 69 -7.87 -10.04 -1.31
C VAL A 69 -7.70 -11.51 -1.64
N ALA A 70 -7.68 -12.39 -0.64
CA ALA A 70 -7.57 -13.84 -0.86
C ALA A 70 -8.73 -14.37 -1.72
N CYS A 71 -9.97 -13.97 -1.43
CA CYS A 71 -11.14 -14.36 -2.22
C CYS A 71 -11.06 -13.85 -3.66
N ALA A 72 -10.71 -12.57 -3.86
CA ALA A 72 -10.59 -11.98 -5.18
C ALA A 72 -9.46 -12.62 -6.00
N THR A 73 -8.31 -12.89 -5.39
CA THR A 73 -7.19 -13.58 -6.02
C THR A 73 -7.58 -14.99 -6.43
N ALA A 74 -8.31 -15.74 -5.59
CA ALA A 74 -8.79 -17.08 -5.95
C ALA A 74 -9.69 -17.05 -7.20
N ILE A 75 -10.62 -16.09 -7.28
CA ILE A 75 -11.49 -15.91 -8.45
C ILE A 75 -10.66 -15.53 -9.69
N ALA A 76 -9.72 -14.59 -9.56
CA ALA A 76 -8.88 -14.14 -10.66
C ALA A 76 -7.97 -15.26 -11.19
N SER A 77 -7.37 -16.05 -10.29
CA SER A 77 -6.58 -17.22 -10.65
C SER A 77 -7.41 -18.26 -11.40
N GLN A 78 -8.64 -18.54 -10.93
CA GLN A 78 -9.55 -19.46 -11.60
C GLN A 78 -9.95 -18.95 -13.00
N GLN A 79 -10.21 -17.65 -13.15
CA GLN A 79 -10.49 -17.05 -14.47
C GLN A 79 -9.30 -17.15 -15.41
N LEU A 80 -8.08 -16.91 -14.91
CA LEU A 80 -6.86 -17.01 -15.72
C LEU A 80 -6.60 -18.45 -16.17
N GLU A 81 -6.83 -19.45 -15.31
CA GLU A 81 -6.73 -20.87 -15.67
C GLU A 81 -7.79 -21.26 -16.71
N ASN A 82 -9.04 -20.82 -16.53
CA ASN A 82 -10.11 -21.07 -17.50
C ASN A 82 -9.77 -20.46 -18.87
N LEU A 83 -9.26 -19.22 -18.92
CA LEU A 83 -8.82 -18.58 -20.15
C LEU A 83 -7.63 -19.29 -20.80
N LYS A 84 -6.68 -19.79 -19.99
CA LYS A 84 -5.56 -20.61 -20.51
C LYS A 84 -6.06 -21.92 -21.10
N ALA A 85 -6.96 -22.63 -20.42
CA ALA A 85 -7.56 -23.86 -20.89
C ALA A 85 -8.41 -23.65 -22.16
N GLU A 86 -9.13 -22.53 -22.27
CA GLU A 86 -9.87 -22.15 -23.48
C GLU A 86 -8.93 -21.84 -24.64
N ASN A 87 -7.86 -21.07 -24.42
CA ASN A 87 -6.85 -20.79 -25.43
C ASN A 87 -6.12 -22.07 -25.88
N GLU A 88 -5.77 -22.99 -24.98
CA GLU A 88 -5.19 -24.28 -25.34
C GLU A 88 -6.16 -25.14 -26.17
N ARG A 89 -7.46 -25.10 -25.87
CA ARG A 89 -8.50 -25.76 -26.70
C ARG A 89 -8.64 -25.12 -28.09
N LEU A 90 -8.56 -23.80 -28.19
CA LEU A 90 -8.63 -23.07 -29.47
C LEU A 90 -7.38 -23.30 -30.32
N VAL A 91 -6.19 -23.33 -29.71
CA VAL A 91 -4.92 -23.61 -30.40
C VAL A 91 -4.82 -25.09 -30.81
N GLY A 92 -5.37 -26.01 -30.01
CA GLY A 92 -5.50 -27.43 -30.38
C GLY A 92 -6.61 -27.70 -31.42
N GLY A 93 -7.61 -26.83 -31.51
CA GLY A 93 -8.76 -26.95 -32.42
C GLY A 93 -8.53 -26.47 -33.86
N LEU A 94 -7.36 -25.90 -34.18
CA LEU A 94 -7.04 -25.51 -35.56
C LEU A 94 -6.83 -26.69 -36.52
N PHE A 95 -6.92 -27.93 -36.03
CA PHE A 95 -6.88 -29.16 -36.84
C PHE A 95 -8.19 -29.97 -36.86
N GLU A 96 -9.24 -29.59 -36.14
CA GLU A 96 -10.52 -30.31 -36.19
C GLU A 96 -11.75 -29.38 -36.29
N GLU A 97 -12.47 -29.59 -37.38
CA GLU A 97 -13.60 -28.84 -37.88
C GLU A 97 -14.88 -29.05 -37.03
N SER A 98 -15.65 -27.96 -36.87
CA SER A 98 -17.12 -27.95 -36.78
C SER A 98 -17.86 -28.29 -35.46
N ASN A 99 -18.76 -27.36 -35.12
CA ASN A 99 -20.04 -27.49 -34.39
C ASN A 99 -20.11 -27.27 -32.86
N ALA A 100 -20.72 -26.11 -32.55
CA ALA A 100 -21.79 -25.87 -31.58
C ALA A 100 -21.59 -26.19 -30.09
N CYS A 101 -21.54 -25.14 -29.27
CA CYS A 101 -22.41 -25.04 -28.09
C CYS A 101 -22.48 -23.61 -27.54
N LEU A 102 -23.64 -22.98 -27.77
CA LEU A 102 -24.17 -21.95 -26.89
C LEU A 102 -24.46 -22.54 -25.49
N ASN A 103 -24.40 -21.66 -24.49
CA ASN A 103 -25.14 -21.70 -23.22
C ASN A 103 -24.37 -22.19 -21.98
N LYS A 104 -24.13 -21.25 -21.03
CA LYS A 104 -24.43 -21.49 -19.61
C LYS A 104 -24.52 -20.19 -18.82
N ASN A 105 -25.76 -19.83 -18.50
CA ASN A 105 -26.12 -19.01 -17.35
C ASN A 105 -25.51 -19.60 -16.08
N ASN A 106 -24.85 -18.78 -15.27
CA ASN A 106 -24.75 -18.98 -13.81
C ASN A 106 -24.54 -17.62 -13.15
N ASN A 107 -25.50 -17.26 -12.31
CA ASN A 107 -25.48 -16.09 -11.44
C ASN A 107 -24.24 -16.15 -10.53
N THR A 108 -23.18 -15.47 -10.95
CA THR A 108 -21.97 -15.26 -10.16
C THR A 108 -21.74 -13.76 -10.13
N CYS A 109 -21.36 -13.26 -8.95
CA CYS A 109 -21.05 -11.85 -8.73
C CYS A 109 -19.91 -11.46 -9.69
N LEU A 110 -20.27 -10.93 -10.85
CA LEU A 110 -19.38 -10.29 -11.82
C LEU A 110 -18.85 -9.00 -11.17
N VAL A 111 -17.97 -9.15 -10.19
CA VAL A 111 -17.04 -8.08 -9.87
C VAL A 111 -16.06 -8.09 -11.03
N SER A 112 -16.28 -7.20 -11.99
CA SER A 112 -15.31 -6.84 -13.02
C SER A 112 -14.06 -6.32 -12.31
N THR A 113 -13.22 -7.24 -11.86
CA THR A 113 -11.93 -6.98 -11.25
C THR A 113 -11.01 -6.59 -12.39
N SER A 114 -10.87 -5.29 -12.63
CA SER A 114 -9.82 -4.77 -13.51
C SER A 114 -8.49 -5.03 -12.81
N LEU A 115 -7.84 -6.14 -13.15
CA LEU A 115 -6.47 -6.42 -12.74
C LEU A 115 -5.57 -5.36 -13.38
N ILE A 116 -5.12 -4.37 -12.62
CA ILE A 116 -4.23 -3.32 -13.12
C ILE A 116 -2.82 -3.89 -13.27
N SER A 117 -2.11 -3.49 -14.33
CA SER A 117 -0.68 -3.77 -14.47
C SER A 117 0.09 -3.26 -13.24
N PRO A 118 0.94 -4.08 -12.60
CA PRO A 118 1.68 -3.70 -11.39
C PRO A 118 2.64 -2.51 -11.60
N GLU A 119 2.87 -2.10 -12.85
CA GLU A 119 3.80 -1.03 -13.26
C GLU A 119 3.42 0.36 -12.69
N SER A 120 2.15 0.61 -12.35
CA SER A 120 1.71 1.90 -11.77
C SER A 120 1.51 1.89 -10.25
N SER A 121 1.72 0.73 -9.60
CA SER A 121 1.41 0.54 -8.17
C SER A 121 2.13 1.53 -7.24
N PHE A 122 3.44 1.71 -7.43
CA PHE A 122 4.25 2.58 -6.58
C PHE A 122 3.87 4.06 -6.70
N ILE A 123 3.67 4.55 -7.93
CA ILE A 123 3.22 5.93 -8.16
C ILE A 123 1.83 6.16 -7.58
N ASN A 124 0.94 5.17 -7.69
CA ASN A 124 -0.39 5.25 -7.11
C ASN A 124 -0.34 5.33 -5.58
N MET A 125 0.56 4.57 -4.91
CA MET A 125 0.79 4.73 -3.47
C MET A 125 1.15 6.16 -3.08
N LEU A 126 2.09 6.77 -3.80
CA LEU A 126 2.49 8.17 -3.56
C LEU A 126 1.32 9.14 -3.77
N ARG A 127 0.54 8.95 -4.86
CA ARG A 127 -0.63 9.79 -5.16
C ARG A 127 -1.74 9.66 -4.12
N TYR A 128 -2.03 8.44 -3.65
CA TYR A 128 -3.02 8.21 -2.60
C TYR A 128 -2.57 8.81 -1.27
N GLY A 129 -1.28 8.70 -0.94
CA GLY A 129 -0.70 9.36 0.23
C GLY A 129 -0.82 10.88 0.13
N MET A 130 -0.48 11.47 -1.02
CA MET A 130 -0.64 12.91 -1.24
C MET A 130 -2.09 13.37 -1.08
N LEU A 131 -3.04 12.63 -1.68
CA LEU A 131 -4.47 12.90 -1.53
C LEU A 131 -4.90 12.83 -0.06
N ALA A 132 -4.46 11.82 0.68
CA ALA A 132 -4.77 11.69 2.11
C ALA A 132 -4.24 12.87 2.93
N LEU A 133 -3.06 13.38 2.60
CA LEU A 133 -2.48 14.53 3.29
C LEU A 133 -3.22 15.83 3.02
N THR A 134 -3.89 15.96 1.86
CA THR A 134 -4.77 17.13 1.61
C THR A 134 -6.01 17.15 2.50
N LEU A 135 -6.33 16.04 3.17
CA LEU A 135 -7.46 15.92 4.10
C LEU A 135 -7.08 16.25 5.55
N LEU A 136 -5.81 16.54 5.81
CA LEU A 136 -5.36 16.97 7.13
C LEU A 136 -5.89 18.38 7.45
N PRO A 137 -6.03 18.74 8.74
CA PRO A 137 -6.42 20.08 9.15
C PRO A 137 -5.48 21.17 8.60
N GLU A 138 -6.03 22.38 8.48
CA GLU A 138 -5.26 23.57 8.09
C GLU A 138 -4.04 23.76 9.00
N HIS A 139 -2.90 24.12 8.40
CA HIS A 139 -1.62 24.35 9.10
C HIS A 139 -0.99 23.11 9.79
N SER A 140 -1.36 21.91 9.37
CA SER A 140 -0.68 20.67 9.79
C SER A 140 0.66 20.47 9.09
N CYS A 141 1.60 19.80 9.78
CA CYS A 141 2.83 19.31 9.16
C CYS A 141 2.56 17.95 8.50
N ALA A 142 2.71 17.86 7.19
CA ALA A 142 2.41 16.66 6.43
C ALA A 142 3.61 15.70 6.37
N HIS A 143 3.41 14.47 6.83
CA HIS A 143 4.42 13.41 6.79
C HIS A 143 3.79 12.11 6.28
N MET A 144 4.39 11.53 5.25
CA MET A 144 4.01 10.26 4.65
C MET A 144 4.99 9.15 5.06
N ILE A 145 4.49 7.99 5.45
CA ILE A 145 5.29 6.80 5.71
C ILE A 145 4.78 5.67 4.84
N ILE A 146 5.63 5.15 3.96
CA ILE A 146 5.32 4.01 3.09
C ILE A 146 5.96 2.76 3.69
N VAL A 147 5.13 1.75 3.93
CA VAL A 147 5.55 0.44 4.43
C VAL A 147 5.48 -0.55 3.28
N SER A 148 6.62 -1.12 2.89
CA SER A 148 6.72 -2.01 1.71
C SER A 148 7.94 -2.93 1.84
N ASP A 149 7.92 -4.05 1.13
CA ASP A 149 9.05 -4.94 0.88
C ASP A 149 10.13 -4.33 -0.03
N GLY A 150 9.89 -3.13 -0.55
CA GLY A 150 10.82 -2.38 -1.38
C GLY A 150 10.90 -2.87 -2.83
N VAL A 151 10.04 -3.81 -3.23
CA VAL A 151 9.90 -4.22 -4.63
C VAL A 151 9.09 -3.17 -5.35
N VAL A 152 9.75 -2.47 -6.28
CA VAL A 152 9.15 -1.38 -7.05
C VAL A 152 9.04 -1.86 -8.51
N GLY A 153 7.84 -1.75 -9.08
CA GLY A 153 7.61 -2.04 -10.50
C GLY A 153 8.30 -1.01 -11.41
N ASN A 154 8.29 -1.25 -12.71
CA ASN A 154 8.86 -0.30 -13.66
C ASN A 154 8.04 0.99 -13.68
N THR A 155 8.59 2.09 -13.14
CA THR A 155 7.94 3.39 -13.10
C THR A 155 8.49 4.32 -14.17
N ASP A 156 7.60 5.02 -14.88
CA ASP A 156 8.00 6.13 -15.75
C ASP A 156 8.75 7.20 -14.93
N VAL A 157 10.01 7.42 -15.29
CA VAL A 157 10.93 8.34 -14.60
C VAL A 157 10.39 9.77 -14.62
N HIS A 158 9.72 10.20 -15.70
CA HIS A 158 9.16 11.55 -15.80
C HIS A 158 7.99 11.75 -14.83
N VAL A 159 7.17 10.72 -14.66
CA VAL A 159 6.05 10.74 -13.72
C VAL A 159 6.58 10.72 -12.28
N LEU A 160 7.59 9.90 -12.01
CA LEU A 160 8.23 9.84 -10.70
C LEU A 160 8.86 11.19 -10.31
N ASP A 161 9.62 11.81 -11.22
CA ASP A 161 10.21 13.14 -10.99
C ASP A 161 9.15 14.19 -10.71
N SER A 162 8.05 14.19 -11.48
CA SER A 162 6.92 15.10 -11.25
C SER A 162 6.30 14.92 -9.85
N VAL A 163 6.15 13.68 -9.38
CA VAL A 163 5.64 13.38 -8.04
C VAL A 163 6.62 13.82 -6.95
N ILE A 164 7.92 13.58 -7.12
CA ILE A 164 8.95 14.02 -6.17
C ILE A 164 9.01 15.55 -6.09
N GLN A 165 8.95 16.23 -7.23
CA GLN A 165 8.89 17.69 -7.29
C GLN A 165 7.65 18.22 -6.56
N HIS A 166 6.50 17.56 -6.73
CA HIS A 166 5.29 17.93 -6.01
C HIS A 166 5.42 17.75 -4.50
N LEU A 167 5.94 16.62 -4.03
CA LEU A 167 6.19 16.38 -2.59
C LEU A 167 7.10 17.46 -2.00
N ARG A 168 8.13 17.88 -2.74
CA ARG A 168 9.02 18.97 -2.31
C ARG A 168 8.33 20.33 -2.31
N ALA A 169 7.54 20.63 -3.34
CA ALA A 169 6.81 21.90 -3.45
C ALA A 169 5.76 22.07 -2.34
N THR A 170 5.15 20.97 -1.89
CA THR A 170 4.17 20.95 -0.80
C THR A 170 4.79 20.66 0.57
N THR A 171 6.13 20.58 0.66
CA THR A 171 6.87 20.30 1.91
C THR A 171 6.46 18.99 2.61
N ILE A 172 5.99 18.00 1.85
CA ILE A 172 5.62 16.68 2.37
C ILE A 172 6.87 15.84 2.54
N ALA A 173 7.15 15.44 3.79
CA ALA A 173 8.21 14.49 4.06
C ALA A 173 7.77 13.06 3.73
N CYS A 174 8.55 12.33 2.92
CA CYS A 174 8.24 10.94 2.57
C CYS A 174 9.30 9.99 3.15
N SER A 175 8.89 9.13 4.08
CA SER A 175 9.76 8.13 4.70
C SER A 175 9.33 6.71 4.30
N PHE A 176 10.28 5.79 4.33
CA PHE A 176 10.07 4.41 3.93
C PHE A 176 10.46 3.47 5.07
N LEU A 177 9.57 2.53 5.38
CA LEU A 177 9.82 1.41 6.26
C LEU A 177 9.87 0.14 5.41
N HIS A 178 11.09 -0.36 5.18
CA HIS A 178 11.32 -1.60 4.47
C HIS A 178 11.02 -2.79 5.37
N VAL A 179 9.94 -3.50 5.06
CA VAL A 179 9.49 -4.71 5.75
C VAL A 179 9.83 -5.91 4.87
N GLY A 180 10.93 -6.57 5.18
CA GLY A 180 11.44 -7.67 4.38
C GLY A 180 12.80 -8.12 4.85
N SER A 181 13.15 -9.35 4.49
CA SER A 181 14.52 -9.83 4.68
C SER A 181 15.44 -9.19 3.62
N THR A 182 16.75 -9.16 3.89
CA THR A 182 17.72 -8.89 2.82
C THR A 182 17.53 -9.88 1.67
N TYR A 183 17.84 -9.49 0.44
CA TYR A 183 17.71 -10.39 -0.71
C TYR A 183 18.43 -11.72 -0.45
N HIS A 184 17.70 -12.83 -0.56
CA HIS A 184 18.22 -14.19 -0.47
C HIS A 184 18.16 -14.82 -1.87
N PRO A 185 19.31 -15.10 -2.51
CA PRO A 185 19.35 -15.59 -3.90
C PRO A 185 18.52 -16.84 -4.16
N HIS A 186 18.33 -17.67 -3.13
CA HIS A 186 17.62 -18.95 -3.23
C HIS A 186 16.15 -18.89 -2.76
N CYS A 187 15.66 -17.73 -2.29
CA CYS A 187 14.30 -17.62 -1.72
C CYS A 187 13.52 -16.37 -2.20
N ALA A 188 14.07 -15.58 -3.12
CA ALA A 188 13.50 -14.29 -3.50
C ALA A 188 12.69 -14.30 -4.82
N ASP A 189 12.51 -15.46 -5.48
CA ASP A 189 11.79 -15.58 -6.76
C ASP A 189 12.20 -14.53 -7.83
N GLY A 190 13.45 -14.07 -7.78
CA GLY A 190 13.99 -13.03 -8.66
C GLY A 190 13.60 -11.58 -8.31
N LEU A 191 12.79 -11.35 -7.27
CA LEU A 191 12.41 -10.00 -6.82
C LEU A 191 13.53 -9.35 -5.99
N VAL A 192 14.04 -8.23 -6.47
CA VAL A 192 15.10 -7.46 -5.82
C VAL A 192 14.54 -6.12 -5.32
N PRO A 193 14.70 -5.78 -4.03
CA PRO A 193 14.23 -4.50 -3.51
C PRO A 193 15.08 -3.34 -4.02
N TYR A 194 14.44 -2.24 -4.42
CA TYR A 194 15.07 -1.02 -4.94
C TYR A 194 15.46 -0.05 -3.81
N GLN A 195 16.35 -0.51 -2.92
CA GLN A 195 16.72 0.24 -1.70
C GLN A 195 17.30 1.63 -2.00
N GLU A 196 18.20 1.72 -2.99
CA GLU A 196 18.82 3.00 -3.38
C GLU A 196 17.80 4.02 -3.89
N LEU A 197 16.80 3.56 -4.65
CA LEU A 197 15.73 4.43 -5.14
C LEU A 197 14.89 4.96 -3.98
N LEU A 198 14.46 4.08 -3.07
CA LEU A 198 13.66 4.48 -1.91
C LEU A 198 14.44 5.43 -0.99
N HIS A 199 15.74 5.17 -0.79
CA HIS A 199 16.62 6.03 -0.02
C HIS A 199 16.82 7.40 -0.68
N PHE A 200 16.98 7.42 -2.01
CA PHE A 200 17.04 8.66 -2.79
C PHE A 200 15.76 9.48 -2.63
N ILE A 201 14.58 8.88 -2.78
CA ILE A 201 13.29 9.57 -2.64
C ILE A 201 13.11 10.10 -1.22
N ALA A 202 13.43 9.30 -0.20
CA ALA A 202 13.36 9.76 1.19
C ALA A 202 14.27 10.97 1.41
N ARG A 203 15.53 10.91 1.00
CA ARG A 203 16.46 12.04 1.14
C ARG A 203 16.03 13.27 0.34
N ALA A 204 15.51 13.09 -0.86
CA ALA A 204 15.04 14.18 -1.71
C ALA A 204 13.83 14.93 -1.10
N THR A 205 13.09 14.26 -0.21
CA THR A 205 11.89 14.79 0.46
C THR A 205 12.07 15.00 1.96
N LEU A 206 13.30 15.05 2.48
CA LEU A 206 13.59 15.22 3.93
C LEU A 206 13.02 14.11 4.84
N GLY A 207 12.70 12.95 4.27
CA GLY A 207 12.33 11.75 5.03
C GLY A 207 13.50 10.84 5.32
N THR A 208 13.19 9.63 5.79
CA THR A 208 14.17 8.62 6.17
C THR A 208 13.80 7.26 5.61
N TYR A 209 14.81 6.42 5.35
CA TYR A 209 14.63 5.02 4.99
C TYR A 209 15.10 4.16 6.16
N MET A 210 14.24 3.26 6.64
CA MET A 210 14.53 2.33 7.73
C MET A 210 14.18 0.91 7.31
N SER A 211 15.02 -0.07 7.65
CA SER A 211 14.71 -1.48 7.48
C SER A 211 14.26 -2.08 8.81
N PHE A 212 13.10 -2.72 8.82
CA PHE A 212 12.59 -3.47 9.96
C PHE A 212 13.16 -4.89 9.93
N ARG A 213 13.94 -5.24 10.96
CA ARG A 213 14.35 -6.63 11.19
C ARG A 213 13.60 -7.15 12.42
N PRO A 214 12.68 -8.13 12.26
CA PRO A 214 12.12 -8.78 13.43
C PRO A 214 13.27 -9.48 14.17
N TYR A 215 13.39 -9.22 15.47
CA TYR A 215 14.29 -10.01 16.32
C TYR A 215 13.86 -11.48 16.22
N PRO A 216 14.80 -12.43 16.04
CA PRO A 216 14.45 -13.84 16.05
C PRO A 216 13.84 -14.16 17.42
N ILE A 217 12.58 -14.57 17.42
CA ILE A 217 11.93 -15.13 18.61
C ILE A 217 12.63 -16.48 18.81
N VAL A 218 13.63 -16.51 19.70
CA VAL A 218 14.30 -17.75 20.08
C VAL A 218 13.28 -18.58 20.84
N HIS A 219 12.61 -19.51 20.15
CA HIS A 219 11.85 -20.56 20.78
C HIS A 219 12.85 -21.52 21.43
N TYR A 220 13.04 -21.38 22.74
CA TYR A 220 13.68 -22.43 23.55
C TYR A 220 12.71 -23.62 23.58
N TYR A 221 13.04 -24.68 22.84
CA TYR A 221 12.47 -26.02 23.01
C TYR A 221 13.38 -26.85 23.91
#